data_AF-A0AAJ1MCD6-F1
#
_entry.id   AF-A0AAJ1MCD6-F1
#
_cell.length_a   1.000
_cell.length_b   1.000
_cell.length_c   1.000
_cell.angle_alpha   90.00
_cell.angle_beta   90.00
_cell.angle_gamma   90.00
#
_symmetry.space_group_name_H-M   'P 1'
#
loop_
_entity.id
_entity.type
_entity.pdbx_description
1 polymer ?
#
loop_
_entity_poly.entity_id
_entity_poly.type
_entity_poly.pdbx_seq_one_letter_code
_entity_poly.pdbx_strand_id
1 'polypeptide(L)'
;MAQVILSPVPAGSALQDRLKTAYFHDSYQLQLPDDGSSPMALYLRCVGRTPGWIDFLMRLRNRVVAPFGIKDLGTLSGVDAQRAASSYRVGDRAGIFRIHALSDSEVVLGDSDRHLDVQVSLMRLPGPEGAPSATFTAAMSTVVHVHNALGRIYMLGVAPAHRVIAPAVVAKLAG
;
A
#
# COMPACT_ATOMS: atom_id res chain seq x y z
N MET A 1 11.92 19.90 0.10
CA MET A 1 11.66 18.56 -0.48
C MET A 1 10.65 17.88 0.44
N ALA A 2 9.60 17.26 -0.09
CA ALA A 2 8.64 16.53 0.73
C ALA A 2 9.34 15.30 1.32
N GLN A 3 9.32 15.15 2.64
CA GLN A 3 10.01 14.08 3.35
C GLN A 3 9.01 12.97 3.73
N VAL A 4 9.34 11.73 3.37
CA VAL A 4 8.59 10.57 3.84
C VAL A 4 9.00 10.29 5.28
N ILE A 5 8.03 10.22 6.19
CA ILE A 5 8.25 9.96 7.61
C ILE A 5 7.57 8.65 8.02
N LEU A 6 8.23 7.86 8.87
CA LEU A 6 7.59 6.75 9.54
C LEU A 6 6.62 7.31 10.60
N SER A 7 5.44 6.73 10.68
CA SER A 7 4.36 7.17 11.57
C SER A 7 3.55 5.98 12.08
N PRO A 8 2.73 6.16 13.12
CA PRO A 8 1.67 5.21 13.43
C PRO A 8 0.63 5.13 12.30
N VAL A 9 -0.11 4.03 12.25
CA VAL A 9 -1.32 3.95 11.40
C VAL A 9 -2.33 5.00 11.91
N PRO A 10 -2.95 5.80 11.02
CA PRO A 10 -3.86 6.86 11.45
C PRO A 10 -5.04 6.32 12.28
N ALA A 11 -5.41 7.05 13.33
CA ALA A 11 -6.47 6.61 14.26
C ALA A 11 -7.86 6.44 13.60
N GLY A 12 -8.12 7.14 12.50
CA GLY A 12 -9.36 7.01 11.72
C GLY A 12 -9.30 5.99 10.58
N SER A 13 -8.18 5.28 10.41
CA SER A 13 -8.04 4.28 9.35
C SER A 13 -8.87 3.04 9.66
N ALA A 14 -9.49 2.46 8.64
CA ALA A 14 -10.16 1.16 8.73
C ALA A 14 -9.21 0.00 9.12
N LEU A 15 -7.89 0.21 9.07
CA LEU A 15 -6.90 -0.80 9.49
C LEU A 15 -6.68 -0.86 11.01
N GLN A 16 -7.20 0.08 11.80
CA GLN A 16 -6.92 0.17 13.24
C GLN A 16 -7.30 -1.10 14.00
N ASP A 17 -8.46 -1.69 13.72
CA ASP A 17 -8.89 -2.92 14.39
C ASP A 17 -8.00 -4.12 14.06
N ARG A 18 -7.36 -4.09 12.89
CA ARG A 18 -6.47 -5.14 12.42
C ARG A 18 -5.10 -5.11 13.10
N LEU A 19 -4.73 -4.02 13.76
CA LEU A 19 -3.41 -3.91 14.42
C LEU A 19 -3.25 -4.82 15.63
N LYS A 20 -4.35 -5.12 16.33
CA LYS A 20 -4.33 -5.90 17.58
C LYS A 20 -3.73 -7.29 17.40
N THR A 21 -3.93 -7.89 16.23
CA THR A 21 -3.48 -9.24 15.89
C THR A 21 -2.46 -9.26 14.75
N ALA A 22 -1.98 -8.10 14.33
CA ALA A 22 -1.06 -7.99 13.22
C ALA A 22 0.28 -8.65 13.56
N TYR A 23 0.79 -9.46 12.63
CA TYR A 23 2.16 -9.97 12.72
C TYR A 23 3.17 -8.90 12.32
N PHE A 24 2.80 -8.05 11.37
CA PHE A 24 3.59 -6.93 10.90
C PHE A 24 2.67 -5.76 10.53
N HIS A 25 3.12 -4.55 10.84
CA HIS A 25 2.52 -3.34 10.30
C HIS A 25 3.58 -2.25 10.13
N ASP A 26 3.34 -1.33 9.22
CA ASP A 26 4.05 -0.06 9.11
C ASP A 26 3.14 1.01 8.51
N SER A 27 3.54 2.28 8.69
CA SER A 27 2.80 3.41 8.13
C SER A 27 3.76 4.54 7.82
N TYR A 28 3.66 5.07 6.61
CA TYR A 28 4.51 6.13 6.11
C TYR A 28 3.65 7.31 5.66
N GLN A 29 4.05 8.50 6.07
CA GLN A 29 3.35 9.74 5.78
C GLN A 29 4.20 10.65 4.90
N LEU A 30 3.51 11.42 4.05
CA LEU A 30 4.11 12.43 3.19
C LEU A 30 3.15 13.60 3.03
N GLN A 31 3.63 14.81 3.29
CA GLN A 31 2.87 16.03 3.02
C GLN A 31 2.96 16.41 1.55
N LEU A 32 1.83 16.77 0.97
CA LEU A 32 1.69 17.10 -0.45
C LEU A 32 0.85 18.36 -0.61
N PRO A 33 1.09 19.15 -1.67
CA PRO A 33 0.14 20.16 -2.11
C PRO A 33 -1.21 19.51 -2.41
N ASP A 34 -2.29 20.18 -2.02
CA ASP A 34 -3.63 19.71 -2.30
C ASP A 34 -3.99 19.93 -3.77
N ASP A 35 -4.04 18.83 -4.52
CA ASP A 35 -4.44 18.77 -5.93
C ASP A 35 -5.87 18.22 -6.10
N GLY A 36 -6.63 18.06 -5.02
CA GLY A 36 -7.99 17.48 -5.06
C GLY A 36 -8.02 15.97 -5.35
N SER A 37 -6.88 15.28 -5.38
CA SER A 37 -6.86 13.85 -5.70
C SER A 37 -7.56 13.01 -4.64
N SER A 38 -8.38 12.07 -5.12
CA SER A 38 -8.98 11.05 -4.26
C SER A 38 -7.91 10.07 -3.74
N PRO A 39 -8.18 9.36 -2.63
CA PRO A 39 -7.29 8.31 -2.13
C PRO A 39 -6.97 7.26 -3.19
N MET A 40 -7.95 6.86 -4.01
CA MET A 40 -7.72 5.90 -5.09
C MET A 40 -6.79 6.46 -6.18
N ALA A 41 -6.95 7.73 -6.56
CA ALA A 41 -6.05 8.37 -7.53
C ALA A 41 -4.61 8.46 -6.98
N LEU A 42 -4.46 8.77 -5.69
CA LEU A 42 -3.14 8.76 -5.03
C LEU A 42 -2.53 7.35 -5.03
N TYR A 43 -3.32 6.31 -4.75
CA TYR A 43 -2.86 4.93 -4.79
C TYR A 43 -2.39 4.54 -6.19
N LEU A 44 -3.19 4.79 -7.23
CA LEU A 44 -2.82 4.49 -8.62
C LEU A 44 -1.54 5.22 -9.04
N ARG A 45 -1.35 6.47 -8.61
CA ARG A 45 -0.13 7.24 -8.85
C ARG A 45 1.09 6.64 -8.14
N CYS A 46 0.96 6.24 -6.87
CA CYS A 46 2.01 5.51 -6.15
C CYS A 46 2.45 4.27 -6.91
N VAL A 47 1.50 3.38 -7.20
CA VAL A 47 1.82 2.06 -7.74
C VAL A 47 2.22 2.12 -9.21
N GLY A 48 1.62 3.01 -10.01
CA GLY A 48 2.01 3.24 -11.41
C GLY A 48 3.40 3.84 -11.58
N ARG A 49 3.94 4.50 -10.55
CA ARG A 49 5.32 5.05 -10.53
C ARG A 49 6.31 4.18 -9.76
N THR A 50 5.92 2.96 -9.42
CA THR A 50 6.77 2.02 -8.67
C THR A 50 8.09 1.81 -9.42
N PRO A 51 9.25 2.02 -8.77
CA PRO A 51 10.55 1.72 -9.36
C PRO A 51 10.67 0.31 -9.95
N GLY A 52 11.25 0.17 -11.15
CA GLY A 52 11.36 -1.12 -11.85
C GLY A 52 12.15 -2.21 -11.11
N TRP A 53 13.01 -1.84 -10.15
CA TRP A 53 13.69 -2.82 -9.28
C TRP A 53 12.72 -3.54 -8.34
N ILE A 54 11.63 -2.89 -7.94
CA ILE A 54 10.58 -3.48 -7.10
C ILE A 54 9.80 -4.51 -7.92
N ASP A 55 9.47 -4.19 -9.19
CA ASP A 55 8.86 -5.16 -10.10
C ASP A 55 9.80 -6.35 -10.37
N PHE A 56 11.10 -6.10 -10.47
CA PHE A 56 12.10 -7.17 -10.57
C PHE A 56 12.09 -8.07 -9.32
N LEU A 57 12.06 -7.50 -8.11
CA LEU A 57 11.95 -8.28 -6.87
C LEU A 57 10.65 -9.08 -6.79
N MET A 58 9.53 -8.50 -7.23
CA MET A 58 8.25 -9.21 -7.31
C MET A 58 8.31 -10.39 -8.28
N ARG A 59 8.91 -10.22 -9.46
CA ARG A 59 9.14 -11.31 -10.43
C ARG A 59 10.05 -12.39 -9.87
N LEU A 60 11.14 -12.00 -9.20
CA LEU A 60 12.06 -12.93 -8.54
C LEU A 60 11.33 -13.73 -7.46
N ARG A 61 10.54 -13.06 -6.61
CA ARG A 61 9.67 -13.71 -5.62
C ARG A 61 8.76 -14.72 -6.31
N ASN A 62 8.01 -14.31 -7.34
CA ASN A 62 7.06 -15.19 -8.02
C ASN A 62 7.74 -16.43 -8.57
N ARG A 63 8.96 -16.28 -9.12
CA ARG A 63 9.77 -17.41 -9.61
C ARG A 63 10.24 -18.35 -8.51
N VAL A 64 10.69 -17.82 -7.36
CA VAL A 64 11.17 -18.61 -6.22
C VAL A 64 10.02 -19.37 -5.54
N VAL A 65 8.83 -18.76 -5.48
CA VAL A 65 7.68 -19.35 -4.78
C VAL A 65 6.78 -20.22 -5.66
N ALA A 66 6.95 -20.17 -7.00
CA ALA A 66 6.18 -20.97 -7.95
C ALA A 66 6.21 -22.50 -7.67
N PRO A 67 7.36 -23.12 -7.32
CA PRO A 67 7.41 -24.54 -6.97
C PRO A 67 6.67 -24.89 -5.67
N PHE A 68 6.41 -23.90 -4.82
CA PHE A 68 5.73 -24.07 -3.53
C PHE A 68 4.21 -23.84 -3.62
N GLY A 69 3.66 -23.69 -4.84
CA GLY A 69 2.22 -23.52 -5.08
C GLY A 69 1.67 -22.15 -4.62
N ILE A 70 2.55 -21.18 -4.42
CA ILE A 70 2.18 -19.83 -4.01
C ILE A 70 1.76 -19.03 -5.24
N LYS A 71 0.61 -18.36 -5.14
CA LYS A 71 -0.02 -17.59 -6.23
C LYS A 71 0.92 -16.52 -6.78
N ASP A 72 1.03 -16.45 -8.11
CA ASP A 72 1.65 -15.32 -8.80
C ASP A 72 0.78 -14.08 -8.58
N LEU A 73 1.35 -13.07 -7.93
CA LEU A 73 0.66 -11.83 -7.61
C LEU A 73 0.66 -10.85 -8.79
N GLY A 74 1.57 -10.99 -9.76
CA GLY A 74 1.88 -9.99 -10.78
C GLY A 74 2.88 -8.93 -10.29
N THR A 75 2.90 -7.77 -10.97
CA THR A 75 3.74 -6.61 -10.59
C THR A 75 2.90 -5.51 -9.95
N LEU A 76 3.51 -4.71 -9.06
CA LEU A 76 2.83 -3.59 -8.41
C LEU A 76 2.38 -2.52 -9.41
N SER A 77 3.20 -2.29 -10.44
CA SER A 77 2.91 -1.38 -11.56
C SER A 77 1.82 -1.88 -12.51
N GLY A 78 1.33 -3.11 -12.38
CA GLY A 78 0.34 -3.73 -13.26
C GLY A 78 -1.08 -3.17 -13.15
N VAL A 79 -1.24 -1.91 -12.74
CA VAL A 79 -2.51 -1.18 -12.78
C VAL A 79 -2.83 -0.76 -14.22
N ASP A 80 -4.11 -0.78 -14.58
CA ASP A 80 -4.56 -0.24 -15.85
C ASP A 80 -4.43 1.30 -15.81
N ALA A 81 -3.40 1.81 -16.49
CA ALA A 81 -3.09 3.24 -16.54
C ALA A 81 -4.15 4.06 -17.29
N GLN A 82 -5.03 3.43 -18.08
CA GLN A 82 -6.11 4.11 -18.79
C GLN A 82 -7.42 4.11 -18.00
N ARG A 83 -7.51 3.30 -16.94
CA ARG A 83 -8.71 3.23 -16.11
C ARG A 83 -8.76 4.39 -15.12
N ALA A 84 -9.79 5.23 -15.26
CA ALA A 84 -10.02 6.35 -14.35
C ALA A 84 -10.23 5.89 -12.90
N ALA A 85 -9.65 6.60 -11.93
CA ALA A 85 -9.76 6.30 -10.50
C ALA A 85 -11.23 6.23 -10.02
N SER A 86 -12.10 7.07 -10.58
CA SER A 86 -13.55 7.11 -10.29
C SER A 86 -14.34 5.89 -10.79
N SER A 87 -13.76 5.08 -11.68
CA SER A 87 -14.43 3.89 -12.22
C SER A 87 -14.22 2.63 -11.37
N TYR A 88 -13.33 2.69 -10.39
CA TYR A 88 -13.06 1.57 -9.49
C TYR A 88 -14.14 1.45 -8.42
N ARG A 89 -14.49 0.20 -8.11
CA ARG A 89 -15.50 -0.18 -7.09
C ARG A 89 -14.91 -1.21 -6.13
N VAL A 90 -15.53 -1.35 -4.97
CA VAL A 90 -15.21 -2.44 -4.04
C VAL A 90 -15.35 -3.78 -4.76
N GLY A 91 -14.35 -4.65 -4.60
CA GLY A 91 -14.23 -5.94 -5.30
C GLY A 91 -13.36 -5.90 -6.55
N ASP A 92 -13.13 -4.72 -7.16
CA ASP A 92 -12.25 -4.60 -8.32
C ASP A 92 -10.79 -4.85 -7.94
N ARG A 93 -9.99 -5.26 -8.94
CA ARG A 93 -8.54 -5.38 -8.79
C ARG A 93 -7.84 -4.12 -9.29
N ALA A 94 -6.88 -3.62 -8.51
CA ALA A 94 -5.98 -2.54 -8.87
C ALA A 94 -4.54 -2.98 -8.63
N GLY A 95 -3.90 -3.45 -9.71
CA GLY A 95 -2.62 -4.15 -9.64
C GLY A 95 -2.81 -5.52 -8.98
N ILE A 96 -1.97 -5.83 -8.00
CA ILE A 96 -2.01 -7.14 -7.32
C ILE A 96 -3.15 -7.26 -6.31
N PHE A 97 -3.66 -6.14 -5.79
CA PHE A 97 -4.63 -6.09 -4.71
C PHE A 97 -6.08 -5.92 -5.19
N ARG A 98 -7.03 -6.44 -4.40
CA ARG A 98 -8.47 -6.19 -4.51
C ARG A 98 -8.87 -5.04 -3.60
N ILE A 99 -9.82 -4.22 -4.05
CA ILE A 99 -10.37 -3.12 -3.26
C ILE A 99 -11.36 -3.68 -2.24
N HIS A 100 -11.10 -3.45 -0.96
CA HIS A 100 -11.97 -3.84 0.16
C HIS A 100 -12.85 -2.69 0.64
N ALA A 101 -12.31 -1.48 0.66
CA ALA A 101 -13.06 -0.28 1.05
C ALA A 101 -12.63 0.90 0.19
N LEU A 102 -13.59 1.78 -0.10
CA LEU A 102 -13.38 2.99 -0.88
C LEU A 102 -14.22 4.11 -0.27
N SER A 103 -13.58 5.19 0.14
CA SER A 103 -14.21 6.41 0.66
C SER A 103 -13.49 7.66 0.14
N ASP A 104 -14.02 8.83 0.49
CA ASP A 104 -13.41 10.11 0.12
C ASP A 104 -12.08 10.37 0.84
N SER A 105 -11.86 9.73 1.98
CA SER A 105 -10.67 9.91 2.82
C SER A 105 -9.74 8.70 2.84
N GLU A 106 -10.18 7.50 2.43
CA GLU A 106 -9.37 6.30 2.48
C GLU A 106 -9.70 5.31 1.35
N VAL A 107 -8.69 4.65 0.81
CA VAL A 107 -8.87 3.41 0.05
C VAL A 107 -8.14 2.28 0.77
N VAL A 108 -8.81 1.14 0.93
CA VAL A 108 -8.22 -0.07 1.49
C VAL A 108 -8.21 -1.16 0.43
N LEU A 109 -7.03 -1.68 0.15
CA LEU A 109 -6.81 -2.77 -0.78
C LEU A 109 -6.10 -3.93 -0.08
N GLY A 110 -6.25 -5.15 -0.58
CA GLY A 110 -5.59 -6.30 0.00
C GLY A 110 -5.62 -7.53 -0.88
N ASP A 111 -4.86 -8.54 -0.50
CA ASP A 111 -4.99 -9.90 -1.00
C ASP A 111 -4.76 -10.85 0.16
N SER A 112 -5.48 -11.97 0.13
CA SER A 112 -5.39 -13.02 1.13
C SER A 112 -5.11 -14.33 0.42
N ASP A 113 -4.06 -15.02 0.88
CA ASP A 113 -3.69 -16.35 0.43
C ASP A 113 -3.58 -17.31 1.61
N ARG A 114 -3.17 -18.56 1.34
CA ARG A 114 -3.05 -19.60 2.37
C ARG A 114 -2.08 -19.21 3.49
N HIS A 115 -1.11 -18.34 3.24
CA HIS A 115 -0.01 -18.00 4.14
C HIS A 115 -0.21 -16.65 4.82
N LEU A 116 -0.69 -15.66 4.08
CA LEU A 116 -0.80 -14.27 4.52
C LEU A 116 -2.16 -13.66 4.19
N ASP A 117 -2.56 -12.72 5.01
CA ASP A 117 -3.61 -11.74 4.70
C ASP A 117 -2.98 -10.35 4.81
N VAL A 118 -2.83 -9.68 3.66
CA VAL A 118 -2.19 -8.38 3.52
C VAL A 118 -3.24 -7.35 3.19
N GLN A 119 -3.27 -6.26 3.96
CA GLN A 119 -4.04 -5.06 3.62
C GLN A 119 -3.14 -3.84 3.59
N VAL A 120 -3.37 -3.00 2.59
CA VAL A 120 -2.72 -1.71 2.37
C VAL A 120 -3.81 -0.65 2.33
N SER A 121 -3.64 0.39 3.13
CA SER A 121 -4.48 1.58 3.10
C SER A 121 -3.68 2.74 2.53
N LEU A 122 -4.36 3.59 1.75
CA LEU A 122 -3.91 4.94 1.52
C LEU A 122 -4.99 5.91 2.02
N MET A 123 -4.66 6.64 3.09
CA MET A 123 -5.54 7.59 3.75
C MET A 123 -5.06 9.02 3.49
N ARG A 124 -6.02 9.90 3.23
CA ARG A 124 -5.86 11.34 3.13
C ARG A 124 -6.25 11.97 4.46
N LEU A 125 -5.28 12.59 5.10
CA LEU A 125 -5.45 13.34 6.34
C LEU A 125 -5.36 14.84 6.07
N PRO A 126 -6.01 15.69 6.89
CA PRO A 126 -5.77 17.12 6.87
C PRO A 126 -4.29 17.47 6.95
N GLY A 127 -3.91 18.63 6.39
CA GLY A 127 -2.57 19.17 6.59
C GLY A 127 -2.28 19.39 8.08
N PRO A 128 -1.02 19.33 8.52
CA PRO A 128 -0.67 19.63 9.89
C PRO A 128 -1.09 21.05 10.28
N GLU A 129 -1.36 21.24 11.56
CA GLU A 129 -1.72 22.55 12.11
C GLU A 129 -0.60 23.58 11.82
N GLY A 130 -0.96 24.72 11.23
CA GLY A 130 -0.01 25.75 10.80
C GLY A 130 0.63 25.54 9.42
N ALA A 131 0.32 24.44 8.73
CA ALA A 131 0.70 24.29 7.32
C ALA A 131 -0.14 25.23 6.42
N PRO A 132 0.34 25.59 5.21
CA PRO A 132 -0.45 26.38 4.29
C PRO A 132 -1.81 25.71 4.03
N SER A 133 -2.89 26.50 3.93
CA SER A 133 -4.28 26.02 3.74
C SER A 133 -4.52 25.12 2.51
N ALA A 134 -3.51 24.88 1.67
CA ALA A 134 -3.57 24.06 0.48
C ALA A 134 -2.63 22.83 0.57
N THR A 135 -2.51 22.20 1.75
CA THR A 135 -1.71 20.97 1.93
C THR A 135 -2.51 19.88 2.64
N PHE A 136 -2.18 18.63 2.34
CA PHE A 136 -2.71 17.46 3.01
C PHE A 136 -1.60 16.46 3.30
N THR A 137 -1.87 15.50 4.19
CA THR A 137 -0.96 14.40 4.50
C THR A 137 -1.49 13.11 3.89
N ALA A 138 -0.73 12.50 2.99
CA ALA A 138 -1.00 11.14 2.53
C ALA A 138 -0.34 10.15 3.50
N ALA A 139 -1.11 9.21 4.04
CA ALA A 139 -0.63 8.14 4.91
C ALA A 139 -0.84 6.78 4.21
N MET A 140 0.24 6.08 3.89
CA MET A 140 0.17 4.70 3.39
C MET A 140 0.49 3.76 4.54
N SER A 141 -0.45 2.86 4.86
CA SER A 141 -0.30 1.90 5.95
C SER A 141 -0.42 0.47 5.42
N THR A 142 0.45 -0.43 5.88
CA THR A 142 0.36 -1.86 5.56
C THR A 142 0.18 -2.66 6.83
N VAL A 143 -0.73 -3.63 6.80
CA VAL A 143 -0.97 -4.58 7.89
C VAL A 143 -0.95 -6.00 7.32
N VAL A 144 -0.21 -6.90 7.96
CA VAL A 144 -0.08 -8.29 7.56
C VAL A 144 -0.42 -9.22 8.71
N HIS A 145 -1.33 -10.15 8.45
CA HIS A 145 -1.59 -11.31 9.30
C HIS A 145 -0.97 -12.55 8.67
N VAL A 146 -0.46 -13.43 9.52
CA VAL A 146 0.18 -14.68 9.10
C VAL A 146 -0.69 -15.85 9.54
N HIS A 147 -1.06 -16.72 8.61
CA HIS A 147 -1.92 -17.88 8.86
C HIS A 147 -1.15 -19.12 9.31
N ASN A 148 0.12 -19.27 8.94
CA ASN A 148 0.89 -20.50 9.18
C ASN A 148 2.40 -20.29 9.29
N ALA A 149 3.13 -21.35 9.68
CA ALA A 149 4.58 -21.30 9.87
C ALA A 149 5.37 -20.93 8.60
N LEU A 150 4.92 -21.40 7.42
CA LEU A 150 5.53 -21.01 6.14
C LEU A 150 5.38 -19.51 5.87
N GLY A 151 4.21 -18.94 6.20
CA GLY A 151 4.00 -17.49 6.14
C GLY A 151 4.94 -16.71 7.06
N ARG A 152 5.27 -17.25 8.26
CA ARG A 152 6.24 -16.62 9.17
C ARG A 152 7.64 -16.62 8.59
N ILE A 153 8.07 -17.75 8.00
CA ILE A 153 9.37 -17.86 7.30
C ILE A 153 9.41 -16.88 6.13
N TYR A 154 8.33 -16.80 5.35
CA TYR A 154 8.22 -15.88 4.22
C TYR A 154 8.32 -14.40 4.68
N MET A 155 7.71 -14.05 5.82
CA MET A 155 7.81 -12.71 6.40
C MET A 155 9.23 -12.34 6.86
N LEU A 156 10.14 -13.28 7.11
CA LEU A 156 11.53 -12.97 7.45
C LEU A 156 12.27 -12.24 6.31
N GLY A 157 11.91 -12.53 5.05
CA GLY A 157 12.45 -11.82 3.88
C GLY A 157 11.58 -10.63 3.47
N VAL A 158 10.26 -10.77 3.54
CA VAL A 158 9.33 -9.73 3.06
C VAL A 158 9.31 -8.51 3.97
N ALA A 159 9.26 -8.68 5.30
CA ALA A 159 9.21 -7.54 6.23
C ALA A 159 10.41 -6.57 6.08
N PRO A 160 11.68 -7.03 6.04
CA PRO A 160 12.80 -6.10 5.83
C PRO A 160 12.79 -5.48 4.44
N ALA A 161 12.43 -6.22 3.39
CA ALA A 161 12.30 -5.66 2.05
C ALA A 161 11.20 -4.59 1.99
N HIS A 162 10.05 -4.84 2.63
CA HIS A 162 8.92 -3.92 2.68
C HIS A 162 9.30 -2.60 3.34
N ARG A 163 10.07 -2.62 4.43
CA ARG A 163 10.56 -1.40 5.11
C ARG A 163 11.43 -0.50 4.23
N VAL A 164 11.99 -1.03 3.15
CA VAL A 164 12.74 -0.26 2.13
C VAL A 164 11.84 0.14 0.96
N ILE A 165 10.98 -0.78 0.51
CA ILE A 165 10.11 -0.60 -0.65
C ILE A 165 9.01 0.42 -0.37
N ALA A 166 8.30 0.30 0.74
CA ALA A 166 7.15 1.15 1.09
C ALA A 166 7.49 2.65 1.10
N PRO A 167 8.53 3.14 1.80
CA PRO A 167 8.86 4.56 1.74
C PRO A 167 9.32 5.01 0.34
N ALA A 168 9.99 4.14 -0.42
CA ALA A 168 10.39 4.45 -1.80
C ALA A 168 9.19 4.59 -2.76
N VAL A 169 8.13 3.82 -2.54
CA VAL A 169 6.85 3.94 -3.27
C VAL A 169 6.11 5.21 -2.84
N VAL A 170 5.99 5.48 -1.54
CA VAL A 170 5.32 6.69 -1.02
C VAL A 170 6.01 7.97 -1.51
N ALA A 171 7.34 7.97 -1.60
CA ALA A 171 8.10 9.11 -2.13
C ALA A 171 7.69 9.51 -3.56
N LYS A 172 7.13 8.58 -4.36
CA LYS A 172 6.68 8.85 -5.74
C LYS A 172 5.43 9.71 -5.84
N LEU A 173 4.75 9.99 -4.72
CA LEU A 173 3.67 10.97 -4.69
C LEU A 173 4.17 12.41 -4.87
N ALA A 174 5.41 12.71 -4.46
CA ALA A 174 5.97 14.06 -4.50
C ALA A 174 6.53 14.50 -5.87
N GLY A 175 6.65 13.59 -6.84
CA GLY A 175 7.32 13.84 -8.13
C GLY A 175 8.03 12.61 -8.65
#